data_AF-A0AAU7F8Q8-F1
#
_entry.id   AF-A0AAU7F8Q8-F1
#
_cell.length_a   1.000
_cell.length_b   1.000
_cell.length_c   1.000
_cell.angle_alpha   90.00
_cell.angle_beta   90.00
_cell.angle_gamma   90.00
#
_symmetry.space_group_name_H-M   'P 1'
#
loop_
_entity.id
_entity.type
_entity.pdbx_description
1 polymer ?
#
loop_
_entity_poly.entity_id
_entity_poly.type
_entity_poly.pdbx_seq_one_letter_code
_entity_poly.pdbx_strand_id
1 'polypeptide(L)'
;MLIVGLTLPVLLMIGFMVASALPASGDPPKYSLVFSINDYRNNQSMPVSVNLVVKNGVLMAQYSKQKDGNNNYGAYWRKLYLFDAKTQRVRELEFGLPKTVDQITGTLEEPVEATKEIKLSTELKSPDGYELSDSYYHHGGLFNEVFFGWGRNSSGTTITNGSRNVKLSPDDGRTYFYNGQAQFIGWVTP
;
A
#
# COMPACT_ATOMS: atom_id res chain seq x y z
N MET A 1 17.72 -43.46 36.28
CA MET A 1 17.66 -42.82 34.95
C MET A 1 16.27 -42.20 34.71
N LEU A 2 15.84 -41.25 35.56
CA LEU A 2 14.50 -40.62 35.44
C LEU A 2 14.56 -39.07 35.42
N ILE A 3 15.69 -38.50 35.88
CA ILE A 3 15.87 -37.03 35.96
C ILE A 3 16.31 -36.45 34.60
N VAL A 4 17.03 -37.21 33.78
CA VAL A 4 17.52 -36.75 32.46
C VAL A 4 16.41 -36.70 31.40
N GLY A 5 15.31 -37.46 31.58
CA GLY A 5 14.19 -37.47 30.64
C GLY A 5 13.27 -36.25 30.73
N LEU A 6 13.25 -35.56 31.88
CA LEU A 6 12.37 -34.40 32.12
C LEU A 6 13.09 -33.05 31.97
N THR A 7 14.41 -33.01 32.12
CA THR A 7 15.18 -31.76 32.02
C THR A 7 15.22 -31.21 30.60
N LEU A 8 15.37 -32.06 29.58
CA LEU A 8 15.43 -31.62 28.18
C LEU A 8 14.10 -30.99 27.68
N PRO A 9 12.91 -31.59 27.93
CA PRO A 9 11.65 -30.96 27.56
C PRO A 9 11.40 -29.62 28.25
N VAL A 10 11.74 -29.50 29.53
CA VAL A 10 11.57 -28.26 30.29
C VAL A 10 12.52 -27.17 29.78
N LEU A 11 13.77 -27.51 29.49
CA LEU A 11 14.74 -26.58 28.92
C LEU A 11 14.31 -26.08 27.53
N LEU A 12 13.75 -26.97 26.70
CA LEU A 12 13.20 -26.60 25.39
C LEU A 12 11.97 -25.69 25.53
N MET A 13 11.05 -25.98 26.46
CA MET A 13 9.90 -25.09 26.71
C MET A 13 10.35 -23.69 27.13
N ILE A 14 11.33 -23.59 28.03
CA ILE A 14 11.89 -22.30 28.45
C ILE A 14 12.56 -21.60 27.25
N GLY A 15 13.33 -22.32 26.44
CA GLY A 15 13.96 -21.78 25.23
C GLY A 15 12.94 -21.23 24.22
N PHE A 16 11.86 -21.97 23.94
CA PHE A 16 10.78 -21.51 23.07
C PHE A 16 9.99 -20.34 23.66
N MET A 17 9.84 -20.28 24.99
CA MET A 17 9.13 -19.20 25.68
C MET A 17 9.93 -17.89 25.67
N VAL A 18 11.27 -17.97 25.79
CA VAL A 18 12.15 -16.80 25.63
C VAL A 18 12.21 -16.36 24.16
N ALA A 19 12.29 -17.29 23.22
CA ALA A 19 12.28 -16.98 21.80
C ALA A 19 10.94 -16.36 21.33
N SER A 20 9.80 -16.78 21.88
CA SER A 20 8.49 -16.25 21.52
C SER A 20 8.15 -14.92 22.19
N ALA A 21 8.83 -14.56 23.29
CA ALA A 21 8.69 -13.28 23.97
C ALA A 21 9.53 -12.16 23.35
N LEU A 22 10.41 -12.46 22.38
CA LEU A 22 11.13 -11.43 21.63
C LEU A 22 10.13 -10.69 20.74
N PRO A 23 9.92 -9.36 20.92
CA PRO A 23 9.08 -8.59 20.03
C PRO A 23 9.63 -8.69 18.60
N ALA A 24 8.74 -8.70 17.61
CA ALA A 24 9.12 -8.67 16.20
C ALA A 24 10.14 -7.54 15.96
N SER A 25 11.38 -7.91 15.66
CA SER A 25 12.52 -7.01 15.61
C SER A 25 12.35 -6.03 14.44
N GLY A 26 12.10 -4.76 14.75
CA GLY A 26 12.11 -3.69 13.76
C GLY A 26 11.58 -2.39 14.33
N ASP A 27 12.22 -1.27 14.01
CA ASP A 27 11.71 0.08 14.35
C ASP A 27 10.34 0.29 13.71
N PRO A 28 9.38 0.98 14.35
CA PRO A 28 8.13 1.36 13.68
C PRO A 28 8.41 2.22 12.43
N PRO A 29 7.53 2.18 11.42
CA PRO A 29 7.64 3.05 10.26
C PRO A 29 7.75 4.51 10.70
N LYS A 30 8.73 5.23 10.17
CA LYS A 30 8.99 6.66 10.40
C LYS A 30 8.46 7.52 9.25
N TYR A 31 8.26 6.93 8.07
CA TYR A 31 7.79 7.60 6.86
C TYR A 31 6.37 7.17 6.50
N SER A 32 5.55 8.15 6.16
CA SER A 32 4.15 7.93 5.75
C SER A 32 4.09 7.47 4.31
N LEU A 33 3.05 6.74 3.94
CA LEU A 33 2.88 6.18 2.59
C LEU A 33 1.60 6.70 1.95
N VAL A 34 1.70 7.18 0.72
CA VAL A 34 0.56 7.41 -0.16
C VAL A 34 0.41 6.23 -1.11
N PHE A 35 -0.80 5.69 -1.18
CA PHE A 35 -1.16 4.59 -2.05
C PHE A 35 -2.60 4.73 -2.53
N SER A 36 -2.96 4.08 -3.62
CA SER A 36 -4.31 4.11 -4.16
C SER A 36 -4.91 2.73 -4.30
N ILE A 37 -6.23 2.62 -4.29
CA ILE A 37 -6.95 1.35 -4.39
C ILE A 37 -8.04 1.49 -5.43
N ASN A 38 -8.21 0.46 -6.26
CA ASN A 38 -9.36 0.38 -7.16
C ASN A 38 -10.67 0.33 -6.38
N ASP A 39 -11.59 1.24 -6.66
CA ASP A 39 -12.94 1.23 -6.11
C ASP A 39 -13.86 0.35 -6.96
N TYR A 40 -13.77 -0.96 -6.72
CA TYR A 40 -14.64 -1.94 -7.39
C TYR A 40 -16.10 -1.90 -6.91
N ARG A 41 -16.42 -1.17 -5.84
CA ARG A 41 -17.81 -1.12 -5.32
C ARG A 41 -18.71 -0.26 -6.20
N ASN A 42 -18.13 0.71 -6.91
CA ASN A 42 -18.88 1.58 -7.78
C ASN A 42 -18.85 1.02 -9.22
N ASN A 43 -19.80 0.13 -9.53
CA ASN A 43 -19.99 -0.47 -10.87
C ASN A 43 -20.47 0.53 -11.95
N GLN A 44 -20.36 1.83 -11.68
CA GLN A 44 -20.71 2.87 -12.65
C GLN A 44 -19.51 3.11 -13.57
N SER A 45 -19.76 3.11 -14.88
CA SER A 45 -18.74 3.51 -15.86
C SER A 45 -18.32 4.95 -15.55
N MET A 46 -17.06 5.15 -15.17
CA MET A 46 -16.54 6.50 -14.97
C MET A 46 -16.41 7.20 -16.33
N PRO A 47 -16.74 8.50 -16.44
CA PRO A 47 -16.61 9.23 -17.70
C PRO A 47 -15.14 9.43 -18.13
N VAL A 48 -14.20 9.24 -17.20
CA VAL A 48 -12.76 9.41 -17.40
C VAL A 48 -11.98 8.29 -16.74
N SER A 49 -10.84 7.95 -17.34
CA SER A 49 -9.79 7.16 -16.68
C SER A 49 -8.85 8.11 -15.93
N VAL A 50 -8.47 7.74 -14.70
CA VAL A 50 -7.50 8.48 -13.91
C VAL A 50 -6.21 7.68 -13.71
N ASN A 51 -5.08 8.30 -14.02
CA ASN A 51 -3.75 7.80 -13.68
C ASN A 51 -3.08 8.74 -12.68
N LEU A 52 -2.50 8.19 -11.62
CA LEU A 52 -1.88 8.96 -10.55
C LEU A 52 -0.37 8.89 -10.71
N VAL A 53 0.28 10.04 -10.92
CA VAL A 53 1.71 10.11 -11.22
C VAL A 53 2.36 11.18 -10.36
N VAL A 54 3.48 10.86 -9.72
CA VAL A 54 4.28 11.85 -9.00
C VAL A 54 5.24 12.52 -9.98
N LYS A 55 5.20 13.84 -10.09
CA LYS A 55 6.13 14.66 -10.88
C LYS A 55 6.77 15.70 -9.97
N ASN A 56 8.11 15.73 -9.92
CA ASN A 56 8.87 16.68 -9.09
C ASN A 56 8.42 16.69 -7.62
N GLY A 57 8.04 15.54 -7.09
CA GLY A 57 7.55 15.39 -5.71
C GLY A 57 6.08 15.77 -5.49
N VAL A 58 5.36 16.19 -6.53
CA VAL A 58 3.93 16.55 -6.46
C VAL A 58 3.09 15.44 -7.10
N LEU A 59 2.00 15.03 -6.44
CA LEU A 59 1.06 14.09 -7.03
C LEU A 59 0.16 14.78 -8.06
N MET A 60 0.19 14.27 -9.28
CA MET A 60 -0.64 14.71 -10.39
C MET A 60 -1.67 13.63 -10.72
N ALA A 61 -2.93 14.03 -10.88
CA ALA A 61 -3.96 13.20 -11.47
C ALA A 61 -4.03 13.50 -12.97
N GLN A 62 -3.81 12.47 -13.78
CA GLN A 62 -3.91 12.52 -15.24
C GLN A 62 -5.26 11.92 -15.65
N TYR A 63 -6.15 12.77 -16.15
CA TYR A 63 -7.47 12.39 -16.61
C TYR A 63 -7.50 12.26 -18.13
N SER A 64 -8.13 11.20 -18.63
CA SER A 64 -8.34 10.98 -20.06
C SER A 64 -9.77 10.54 -20.31
N LYS A 65 -10.38 11.05 -21.37
CA LYS A 65 -11.76 10.69 -21.72
C LYS A 65 -11.82 9.24 -22.16
N GLN A 66 -12.81 8.50 -21.66
CA GLN A 66 -13.06 7.16 -22.14
C GLN A 66 -13.62 7.23 -23.58
N LYS A 67 -13.08 6.43 -24.50
CA LYS A 67 -13.61 6.37 -25.87
C LYS A 67 -14.98 5.69 -25.83
N ASP A 68 -16.02 6.40 -26.28
CA ASP A 68 -17.36 5.85 -26.44
C ASP A 68 -17.33 4.65 -27.38
N GLY A 69 -17.87 3.51 -26.92
CA GLY A 69 -18.01 2.28 -27.72
C GLY A 69 -17.32 1.03 -27.17
N ASN A 70 -16.48 1.13 -26.13
CA ASN A 70 -15.95 -0.05 -25.46
C ASN A 70 -16.80 -0.37 -24.21
N ASN A 71 -18.01 -0.91 -24.45
CA ASN A 71 -18.84 -1.55 -23.44
C ASN A 71 -18.11 -2.79 -22.88
N ASN A 72 -17.23 -2.61 -21.89
CA ASN A 72 -17.02 -3.54 -20.77
C ASN A 72 -15.72 -3.22 -19.99
N TYR A 73 -15.84 -3.02 -18.67
CA TYR A 73 -14.79 -3.21 -17.66
C TYR A 73 -13.54 -2.27 -17.61
N GLY A 74 -13.58 -1.06 -18.20
CA GLY A 74 -12.34 -0.30 -18.45
C GLY A 74 -11.85 0.71 -17.40
N ALA A 75 -12.73 1.53 -16.80
CA ALA A 75 -12.32 2.69 -16.01
C ALA A 75 -12.88 2.60 -14.58
N TYR A 76 -12.18 1.86 -13.71
CA TYR A 76 -12.47 1.89 -12.28
C TYR A 76 -11.92 3.17 -11.67
N TRP A 77 -12.74 3.82 -10.84
CA TRP A 77 -12.23 4.91 -10.02
C TRP A 77 -11.17 4.39 -9.07
N ARG A 78 -10.16 5.22 -8.76
CA ARG A 78 -9.16 4.90 -7.76
C ARG A 78 -9.42 5.77 -6.54
N LYS A 79 -9.46 5.19 -5.34
CA LYS A 79 -9.45 5.93 -4.08
C LYS A 79 -8.02 6.13 -3.62
N LEU A 80 -7.71 7.28 -3.08
CA LEU A 80 -6.37 7.64 -2.60
C LEU A 80 -6.36 7.53 -1.08
N TYR A 81 -5.29 6.99 -0.52
CA TYR A 81 -5.12 6.80 0.91
C TYR A 81 -3.75 7.26 1.36
N LEU A 82 -3.70 7.73 2.61
CA LEU A 82 -2.49 8.08 3.34
C LEU A 82 -2.40 7.22 4.58
N PHE A 83 -1.36 6.39 4.65
CA PHE A 83 -0.91 5.78 5.88
C PHE A 83 -0.01 6.78 6.63
N ASP A 84 -0.44 7.21 7.80
CA ASP A 84 0.29 8.11 8.68
C ASP A 84 1.19 7.31 9.62
N ALA A 85 2.50 7.49 9.47
CA ALA A 85 3.51 6.78 10.27
C ALA A 85 3.48 7.16 11.76
N LYS A 86 3.06 8.38 12.11
CA LYS A 86 3.01 8.82 13.51
C LYS A 86 1.85 8.17 14.24
N THR A 87 0.69 8.09 13.59
CA THR A 87 -0.52 7.52 14.20
C THR A 87 -0.72 6.04 13.87
N GLN A 88 0.04 5.49 12.91
CA GLN A 88 -0.11 4.14 12.37
C GLN A 88 -1.54 3.87 11.86
N ARG A 89 -2.16 4.88 11.23
CA ARG A 89 -3.54 4.82 10.72
C ARG A 89 -3.60 5.18 9.25
N VAL A 90 -4.56 4.59 8.55
CA VAL A 90 -4.86 4.93 7.16
C VAL A 90 -6.06 5.85 7.12
N ARG A 91 -5.97 6.97 6.40
CA ARG A 91 -7.09 7.85 6.08
C ARG A 91 -7.25 8.00 4.57
N GLU A 92 -8.48 8.14 4.10
CA GLU A 92 -8.76 8.46 2.69
C GLU A 92 -8.35 9.91 2.43
N LEU A 93 -7.72 10.15 1.27
CA LEU A 93 -7.44 11.48 0.76
C LEU A 93 -8.47 11.79 -0.32
N GLU A 94 -9.25 12.85 -0.10
CA GLU A 94 -10.27 13.24 -1.05
C GLU A 94 -9.63 13.75 -2.34
N PHE A 95 -10.04 13.16 -3.47
CA PHE A 95 -9.81 13.72 -4.78
C PHE A 95 -10.96 13.32 -5.69
N GLY A 96 -11.31 14.22 -6.62
CA GLY A 96 -12.53 14.12 -7.40
C GLY A 96 -12.26 14.06 -8.89
N LEU A 97 -13.36 14.01 -9.63
CA LEU A 97 -13.37 14.27 -11.07
C LEU A 97 -12.91 15.72 -11.33
N PRO A 98 -12.23 15.96 -12.46
CA PRO A 98 -11.85 17.31 -12.84
C PRO A 98 -13.12 18.13 -13.08
N LYS A 99 -13.11 19.43 -12.77
CA LYS A 99 -14.29 20.30 -12.97
C LYS A 99 -14.71 20.41 -14.45
N THR A 100 -13.78 20.08 -15.34
CA THR A 100 -13.87 20.34 -16.78
C THR A 100 -13.89 19.04 -17.60
N VAL A 101 -14.56 17.99 -17.11
CA VAL A 101 -14.65 16.66 -17.77
C VAL A 101 -15.02 16.76 -19.25
N ASP A 102 -16.02 17.58 -19.58
CA ASP A 102 -16.57 17.67 -20.94
C ASP A 102 -15.62 18.32 -21.96
N GLN A 103 -14.57 19.01 -21.48
CA GLN A 103 -13.60 19.72 -22.32
C GLN A 103 -12.28 18.96 -22.49
N ILE A 104 -12.18 17.73 -21.95
CA ILE A 104 -10.99 16.89 -22.10
C ILE A 104 -10.91 16.38 -23.54
N THR A 105 -10.01 16.96 -24.33
CA THR A 105 -9.69 16.54 -25.70
C THR A 105 -8.48 15.60 -25.78
N GLY A 106 -7.76 15.41 -24.67
CA GLY A 106 -6.56 14.58 -24.54
C GLY A 106 -6.33 14.11 -23.10
N THR A 107 -5.15 14.38 -22.55
CA THR A 107 -4.84 14.16 -21.13
C THR A 107 -4.85 15.50 -20.40
N LEU A 108 -5.73 15.62 -19.40
CA LEU A 108 -5.76 16.75 -18.48
C LEU A 108 -4.96 16.36 -17.23
N GLU A 109 -3.95 17.16 -16.86
CA GLU A 109 -3.19 16.94 -15.64
C GLU A 109 -3.55 18.01 -14.60
N GLU A 110 -3.97 17.60 -13.41
CA GLU A 110 -4.25 18.49 -12.30
C GLU A 110 -3.51 18.01 -11.04
N PRO A 111 -2.94 18.91 -10.22
CA PRO A 111 -2.36 18.53 -8.94
C PRO A 111 -3.45 18.02 -8.00
N VAL A 112 -3.15 16.97 -7.24
CA VAL A 112 -4.06 16.45 -6.22
C VAL A 112 -4.00 17.34 -4.99
N GLU A 113 -5.00 18.21 -4.84
CA GLU A 113 -5.07 19.22 -3.76
C GLU A 113 -4.88 18.65 -2.34
N ALA A 114 -5.39 17.44 -2.06
CA ALA A 114 -5.23 16.77 -0.77
C ALA A 114 -3.77 16.44 -0.42
N THR A 115 -2.86 16.51 -1.39
CA THR A 115 -1.42 16.22 -1.22
C THR A 115 -0.52 17.45 -1.38
N LYS A 116 -1.09 18.66 -1.51
CA LYS A 116 -0.31 19.88 -1.80
C LYS A 116 0.74 20.24 -0.73
N GLU A 117 0.54 19.78 0.50
CA GLU A 117 1.42 20.07 1.65
C GLU A 117 2.49 18.99 1.89
N ILE A 118 2.50 17.94 1.06
CA ILE A 118 3.44 16.81 1.20
C ILE A 118 4.26 16.63 -0.07
N LYS A 119 5.54 16.33 0.10
CA LYS A 119 6.39 15.87 -1.00
C LYS A 119 6.42 14.35 -1.04
N LEU A 120 6.39 13.81 -2.24
CA LEU A 120 6.38 12.37 -2.47
C LEU A 120 7.67 11.90 -3.15
N SER A 121 8.24 10.83 -2.63
CA SER A 121 9.30 10.07 -3.28
C SER A 121 8.72 8.80 -3.89
N THR A 122 9.08 8.51 -5.14
CA THR A 122 8.68 7.29 -5.86
C THR A 122 9.63 6.11 -5.65
N GLU A 123 10.60 6.24 -4.74
CA GLU A 123 11.47 5.13 -4.36
C GLU A 123 10.64 3.99 -3.77
N LEU A 124 10.82 2.76 -4.25
CA LEU A 124 10.00 1.62 -3.81
C LEU A 124 10.16 1.33 -2.30
N LYS A 125 11.34 1.66 -1.77
CA LYS A 125 11.71 1.51 -0.37
C LYS A 125 11.74 2.87 0.29
N SER A 126 11.13 2.98 1.46
CA SER A 126 11.19 4.16 2.29
C SER A 126 12.62 4.38 2.80
N PRO A 127 12.98 5.60 3.24
CA PRO A 127 14.31 5.86 3.80
C PRO A 127 14.65 5.03 5.05
N ASP A 128 13.65 4.53 5.77
CA ASP A 128 13.79 3.62 6.91
C ASP A 128 13.61 2.14 6.57
N GLY A 129 13.51 1.81 5.27
CA GLY A 129 13.61 0.45 4.76
C GLY A 129 12.30 -0.32 4.60
N TYR A 130 11.16 0.34 4.78
CA TYR A 130 9.84 -0.24 4.54
C TYR A 130 9.49 -0.26 3.05
N GLU A 131 8.79 -1.30 2.63
CA GLU A 131 8.31 -1.49 1.26
C GLU A 131 6.83 -1.86 1.29
N LEU A 132 6.06 -1.41 0.29
CA LEU A 132 4.68 -1.85 0.13
C LEU A 132 4.66 -3.30 -0.36
N SER A 133 4.16 -4.19 0.49
CA SER A 133 3.90 -5.58 0.14
C SER A 133 2.42 -5.74 -0.22
N ASP A 134 2.15 -5.78 -1.52
CA ASP A 134 0.87 -6.20 -2.08
C ASP A 134 1.12 -7.27 -3.15
N SER A 135 0.33 -8.35 -3.16
CA SER A 135 0.61 -9.58 -3.93
C SER A 135 0.63 -9.43 -5.45
N TYR A 136 0.42 -8.21 -5.98
CA TYR A 136 0.28 -7.93 -7.42
C TYR A 136 1.31 -6.92 -7.95
N TYR A 137 2.31 -6.54 -7.15
CA TYR A 137 3.46 -5.76 -7.62
C TYR A 137 4.40 -6.61 -8.48
N HIS A 138 3.96 -6.92 -9.70
CA HIS A 138 4.80 -7.41 -10.79
C HIS A 138 5.34 -6.22 -11.57
N HIS A 139 6.47 -5.66 -11.14
CA HIS A 139 7.41 -5.00 -12.05
C HIS A 139 8.65 -5.87 -12.08
N GLY A 140 9.02 -6.34 -13.27
CA GLY A 140 10.07 -7.32 -13.50
C GLY A 140 11.38 -6.92 -12.84
N GLY A 141 11.81 -7.70 -11.87
CA GLY A 141 13.10 -7.55 -11.20
C GLY A 141 13.33 -8.75 -10.29
N LEU A 142 14.36 -9.52 -10.60
CA LEU A 142 14.76 -10.80 -9.99
C LEU A 142 15.04 -10.74 -8.46
N PHE A 143 14.88 -9.58 -7.82
CA PHE A 143 15.14 -9.39 -6.40
C PHE A 143 13.99 -9.87 -5.51
N ASN A 144 12.75 -9.94 -6.01
CA ASN A 144 11.61 -10.33 -5.17
C ASN A 144 11.46 -11.87 -5.00
N GLU A 145 12.03 -12.66 -5.91
CA GLU A 145 11.90 -14.13 -5.89
C GLU A 145 12.81 -14.79 -4.84
N VAL A 146 13.96 -14.18 -4.52
CA VAL A 146 14.99 -14.80 -3.67
C VAL A 146 14.79 -14.49 -2.18
N PHE A 147 14.20 -13.36 -1.82
CA PHE A 147 14.10 -12.92 -0.41
C PHE A 147 12.74 -13.15 0.26
N PHE A 148 11.66 -13.38 -0.49
CA PHE A 148 10.28 -13.31 0.04
C PHE A 148 9.45 -14.60 -0.11
N GLY A 149 10.08 -15.73 -0.42
CA GLY A 149 9.44 -17.04 -0.64
C GLY A 149 8.84 -17.76 0.58
N TRP A 150 8.75 -17.13 1.75
CA TRP A 150 8.40 -17.83 3.00
C TRP A 150 7.45 -16.98 3.88
N GLY A 151 6.16 -16.89 3.53
CA GLY A 151 5.21 -16.14 4.36
C GLY A 151 3.83 -15.91 3.77
N ARG A 152 3.29 -16.88 3.02
CA ARG A 152 1.90 -16.85 2.55
C ARG A 152 0.97 -17.01 3.75
N ASN A 153 0.44 -15.91 4.31
CA ASN A 153 -0.86 -15.85 5.02
C ASN A 153 -1.23 -14.43 5.54
N SER A 154 -0.75 -13.36 4.91
CA SER A 154 -1.33 -12.02 5.13
C SER A 154 -2.45 -11.80 4.13
N SER A 155 -3.70 -12.01 4.55
CA SER A 155 -4.86 -11.50 3.81
C SER A 155 -4.92 -9.98 4.00
N GLY A 156 -4.19 -9.24 3.17
CA GLY A 156 -4.31 -7.80 3.04
C GLY A 156 -3.01 -7.08 2.66
N THR A 157 -3.16 -5.86 2.18
CA THR A 157 -2.05 -4.95 1.87
C THR A 157 -1.29 -4.56 3.14
N THR A 158 0.03 -4.66 3.10
CA THR A 158 0.90 -4.36 4.25
C THR A 158 2.15 -3.60 3.84
N ILE A 159 2.80 -2.90 4.77
CA ILE A 159 4.17 -2.44 4.60
C ILE A 159 5.12 -3.31 5.42
N THR A 160 6.25 -3.69 4.84
CA THR A 160 7.16 -4.67 5.43
C THR A 160 8.58 -4.16 5.49
N ASN A 161 9.29 -4.49 6.56
CA ASN A 161 10.73 -4.30 6.70
C ASN A 161 11.31 -5.51 7.46
N GLY A 162 11.99 -6.40 6.77
CA GLY A 162 12.49 -7.65 7.35
C GLY A 162 11.36 -8.51 7.93
N SER A 163 11.42 -8.80 9.23
CA SER A 163 10.40 -9.58 9.94
C SER A 163 9.20 -8.76 10.41
N ARG A 164 9.26 -7.42 10.33
CA ARG A 164 8.17 -6.54 10.74
C ARG A 164 7.19 -6.33 9.59
N ASN A 165 5.92 -6.57 9.88
CA ASN A 165 4.81 -6.35 8.96
C ASN A 165 3.78 -5.42 9.63
N VAL A 166 3.46 -4.31 8.96
CA VAL A 166 2.44 -3.35 9.42
C VAL A 166 1.27 -3.39 8.44
N LYS A 167 0.10 -3.77 8.95
CA LYS A 167 -1.10 -3.93 8.15
C LYS A 167 -1.72 -2.58 7.81
N LEU A 168 -2.11 -2.40 6.55
CA LEU A 168 -2.88 -1.25 6.11
C LEU A 168 -4.38 -1.59 6.19
N SER A 169 -5.09 -0.92 7.09
CA SER A 169 -6.53 -1.08 7.29
C SER A 169 -7.22 0.27 7.17
N PRO A 170 -8.28 0.40 6.36
CA PRO A 170 -9.04 1.64 6.26
C PRO A 170 -9.78 1.95 7.56
N ASP A 171 -10.06 3.23 7.79
CA ASP A 171 -10.87 3.71 8.93
C ASP A 171 -12.39 3.59 8.68
N ASP A 172 -12.81 2.93 7.60
CA ASP A 172 -14.22 2.77 7.20
C ASP A 172 -14.90 1.50 7.75
N GLY A 173 -14.29 0.89 8.77
CA GLY A 173 -14.77 -0.34 9.41
C GLY A 173 -14.43 -1.63 8.66
N ARG A 174 -13.76 -1.57 7.48
CA ARG A 174 -13.21 -2.80 6.87
C ARG A 174 -11.95 -3.24 7.59
N THR A 175 -11.81 -4.55 7.76
CA THR A 175 -10.66 -5.14 8.46
C THR A 175 -9.35 -5.04 7.66
N TYR A 176 -9.41 -4.97 6.32
CA TYR A 176 -8.25 -4.88 5.43
C TYR A 176 -8.62 -4.48 4.01
N PHE A 177 -7.63 -4.00 3.25
CA PHE A 177 -7.69 -3.92 1.79
C PHE A 177 -7.33 -5.27 1.18
N TYR A 178 -8.10 -5.75 0.19
CA TYR A 178 -7.82 -7.05 -0.43
C TYR A 178 -6.49 -7.01 -1.20
N ASN A 179 -5.80 -8.16 -1.23
CA ASN A 179 -4.55 -8.30 -1.95
C ASN A 179 -4.73 -7.99 -3.44
N GLY A 180 -3.76 -7.29 -4.01
CA GLY A 180 -3.67 -6.89 -5.40
C GLY A 180 -4.51 -5.69 -5.80
N GLN A 181 -5.06 -4.96 -4.83
CA GLN A 181 -5.82 -3.76 -5.09
C GLN A 181 -5.01 -2.48 -4.86
N ALA A 182 -3.95 -2.54 -4.06
CA ALA A 182 -3.18 -1.37 -3.67
C ALA A 182 -2.12 -1.05 -4.73
N GLN A 183 -2.01 0.23 -5.05
CA GLN A 183 -0.97 0.78 -5.88
C GLN A 183 -0.16 1.81 -5.08
N PHE A 184 1.12 1.53 -4.86
CA PHE A 184 2.14 2.47 -4.44
C PHE A 184 2.10 3.75 -5.28
N ILE A 185 2.04 4.90 -4.60
CA ILE A 185 2.16 6.22 -5.21
C ILE A 185 3.48 6.86 -4.78
N GLY A 186 3.79 6.83 -3.49
CA GLY A 186 5.04 7.38 -2.98
C GLY A 186 5.13 7.45 -1.46
N TRP A 187 6.35 7.54 -0.95
CA TRP A 187 6.63 7.85 0.45
C TRP A 187 6.60 9.35 0.69
N VAL A 188 6.02 9.78 1.80
CA VAL A 188 6.05 11.18 2.23
C VAL A 188 7.45 11.52 2.73
N THR A 189 8.11 12.46 2.08
CA THR A 189 9.43 12.95 2.46
C THR A 189 9.38 14.38 3.00
N PRO A 190 10.36 14.78 3.83
CA PRO A 190 10.57 16.18 4.21
C PRO A 190 10.78 17.12 3.01
#